data_AF-A0A382LS25-F1
#
_entry.id   AF-A0A382LS25-F1
#
_cell.length_a   1.000
_cell.length_b   1.000
_cell.length_c   1.000
_cell.angle_alpha   90.00
_cell.angle_beta   90.00
_cell.angle_gamma   90.00
#
_symmetry.space_group_name_H-M   'P 1'
#
loop_
_entity.id
_entity.type
_entity.pdbx_description
1 polymer ?
#
loop_
_entity_poly.entity_id
_entity_poly.type
_entity_poly.pdbx_seq_one_letter_code
_entity_poly.pdbx_strand_id
1 'polypeptide(L)'
;MKFFSVVGVIFLTSCSLFGPGEVVVQTEYVDRVIPIQARPRGITTYPIKFFAVTEENFEEFRATFEDEYSDFVFFALGVPDYENLSLNMAEIRRFIEQQRTLILYYEDSIRPNEMIDEN
;
A
#
# COMPACT_ATOMS: atom_id res chain seq x y z
N MET A 1 57.22 -49.44 45.51
CA MET A 1 57.38 -48.62 44.29
C MET A 1 56.30 -48.95 43.24
N LYS A 2 55.01 -49.06 43.63
CA LYS A 2 53.87 -49.32 42.72
C LYS A 2 52.65 -48.41 42.97
N PHE A 3 52.64 -47.66 44.07
CA PHE A 3 51.55 -46.71 44.41
C PHE A 3 51.71 -45.32 43.78
N PHE A 4 52.92 -44.93 43.39
CA PHE A 4 53.16 -43.59 42.78
C PHE A 4 52.65 -43.47 41.34
N SER A 5 52.37 -44.61 40.67
CA SER A 5 51.88 -44.65 39.29
C SER A 5 50.35 -44.49 39.16
N VAL A 6 49.60 -44.63 40.26
CA VAL A 6 48.12 -44.58 40.23
C VAL A 6 47.59 -43.15 40.39
N VAL A 7 48.33 -42.27 41.07
CA VAL A 7 47.94 -40.86 41.29
C VAL A 7 48.04 -40.02 40.01
N GLY A 8 48.97 -40.35 39.11
CA GLY A 8 49.11 -39.65 37.82
C GLY A 8 47.95 -39.88 36.85
N VAL A 9 47.19 -40.98 36.99
CA VAL A 9 46.04 -41.29 36.13
C VAL A 9 44.80 -40.48 36.53
N ILE A 10 44.70 -40.04 37.79
CA ILE A 10 43.56 -39.26 38.29
C ILE A 10 43.64 -37.78 37.88
N PHE A 11 44.84 -37.24 37.65
CA PHE A 11 45.01 -35.85 37.21
C PHE A 11 44.73 -35.61 35.72
N LEU A 12 44.72 -36.66 34.89
CA LEU A 12 44.47 -36.52 33.45
C LEU A 12 42.98 -36.60 33.06
N THR A 13 42.10 -37.01 33.98
CA THR A 13 40.65 -37.12 33.73
C THR A 13 39.84 -35.88 34.11
N SER A 14 40.49 -34.82 34.63
CA SER A 14 39.80 -33.61 35.11
C SER A 14 39.36 -32.63 34.03
N CYS A 15 39.69 -32.85 32.76
CA CYS A 15 39.31 -31.95 31.66
C CYS A 15 38.10 -32.41 30.84
N SER A 16 37.53 -33.60 31.10
CA SER A 16 36.37 -34.13 30.35
C SER A 16 35.02 -33.95 31.07
N LEU A 17 35.00 -33.43 32.30
CA LEU A 17 33.77 -33.26 33.08
C LEU A 17 32.98 -31.99 32.69
N PHE A 18 33.62 -31.01 32.05
CA PHE A 18 32.96 -29.85 31.45
C PHE A 18 32.82 -30.07 29.95
N GLY A 19 31.77 -30.77 29.55
CA GLY A 19 31.31 -30.77 28.16
C GLY A 19 30.96 -29.34 27.73
N PRO A 20 31.01 -29.01 26.42
CA PRO A 20 30.59 -27.71 25.95
C PRO A 20 29.15 -27.44 26.42
N GLY A 21 28.95 -26.33 27.14
CA GLY A 21 27.64 -25.94 27.65
C GLY A 21 26.61 -25.93 26.52
N GLU A 22 25.40 -26.40 26.82
CA GLU A 22 24.31 -26.46 25.85
C GLU A 22 24.00 -25.04 25.35
N VAL A 23 24.39 -24.74 24.11
CA VAL A 23 24.11 -23.45 23.48
C VAL A 23 22.63 -23.47 23.07
N VAL A 24 21.78 -23.01 23.98
CA VAL A 24 20.36 -22.79 23.70
C VAL A 24 20.26 -21.56 22.81
N VAL A 25 20.10 -21.80 21.51
CA VAL A 25 19.86 -20.74 20.53
C VAL A 25 18.44 -20.21 20.76
N GLN A 26 18.31 -19.13 21.55
CA GLN A 26 17.05 -18.41 21.66
C GLN A 26 16.85 -17.56 20.41
N THR A 27 15.79 -17.85 19.67
CA THR A 27 15.41 -17.06 18.51
C THR A 27 14.76 -15.76 18.99
N GLU A 28 15.50 -14.65 18.93
CA GLU A 28 14.91 -13.33 19.16
C GLU A 28 14.14 -12.89 17.92
N TYR A 29 12.84 -12.65 18.09
CA TYR A 29 12.00 -12.05 17.06
C TYR A 29 12.27 -10.54 17.06
N VAL A 30 12.95 -10.06 16.03
CA VAL A 30 13.15 -8.62 15.82
C VAL A 30 11.98 -8.07 15.03
N ASP A 31 11.15 -7.26 15.68
CA ASP A 31 10.05 -6.57 15.03
C ASP A 31 10.57 -5.56 14.00
N ARG A 32 10.11 -5.72 12.75
CA ARG A 32 10.48 -4.80 11.66
C ARG A 32 9.54 -3.61 11.68
N VAL A 33 10.09 -2.43 11.96
CA VAL A 33 9.36 -1.17 11.82
C VAL A 33 9.26 -0.82 10.33
N ILE A 34 8.09 -1.05 9.74
CA ILE A 34 7.81 -0.69 8.35
C ILE A 34 7.25 0.74 8.33
N PRO A 35 7.94 1.71 7.71
CA PRO A 35 7.43 3.08 7.66
C PRO A 35 6.22 3.17 6.71
N ILE A 36 5.13 3.75 7.21
CA ILE A 36 3.93 4.07 6.41
C ILE A 36 4.32 5.11 5.35
N GLN A 37 3.98 4.82 4.10
CA GLN A 37 4.26 5.73 2.98
C GLN A 37 3.21 6.84 2.90
N ALA A 38 3.63 8.03 2.46
CA ALA A 38 2.71 9.14 2.29
C ALA A 38 1.66 8.86 1.20
N ARG A 39 0.42 9.28 1.43
CA ARG A 39 -0.68 9.12 0.47
C ARG A 39 -0.49 10.02 -0.75
N PRO A 40 -1.00 9.62 -1.93
CA PRO A 40 -0.93 10.45 -3.12
C PRO A 40 -1.68 11.78 -2.90
N ARG A 41 -1.22 12.82 -3.59
CA ARG A 41 -1.91 14.13 -3.60
C ARG A 41 -3.35 13.94 -4.07
N GLY A 42 -4.29 14.60 -3.40
CA GLY A 42 -5.70 14.62 -3.80
C GLY A 42 -5.89 15.14 -5.22
N ILE A 43 -6.99 14.73 -5.86
CA ILE A 43 -7.35 15.21 -7.20
C ILE A 43 -7.92 16.63 -7.12
N THR A 44 -7.66 17.43 -8.15
CA THR A 44 -8.31 18.73 -8.36
C THR A 44 -9.23 18.60 -9.55
N THR A 45 -10.51 18.88 -9.36
CA THR A 45 -11.52 18.84 -10.43
C THR A 45 -11.76 20.25 -10.96
N TYR A 46 -11.83 20.38 -12.28
CA TYR A 46 -12.20 21.63 -12.95
C TYR A 46 -13.68 21.55 -13.39
N PRO A 47 -14.42 22.67 -13.33
CA PRO A 47 -15.80 22.69 -13.80
C PRO A 47 -15.84 22.45 -15.31
N ILE A 48 -16.78 21.63 -15.75
CA ILE A 48 -17.02 21.31 -17.16
C ILE A 48 -18.48 21.62 -17.46
N LYS A 49 -18.73 22.33 -18.56
CA LYS A 49 -20.08 22.66 -19.05
C LYS A 49 -20.41 21.73 -20.22
N PHE A 50 -21.51 20.99 -20.11
CA PHE A 50 -21.99 20.10 -21.17
C PHE A 50 -23.13 20.77 -21.94
N PHE A 51 -23.07 20.68 -23.27
CA PHE A 51 -24.12 21.15 -24.16
C PHE A 51 -24.74 19.96 -24.88
N ALA A 52 -26.06 19.84 -24.80
CA ALA A 52 -26.82 18.85 -25.56
C ALA A 52 -27.35 19.52 -26.83
N VAL A 53 -26.78 19.17 -27.97
CA VAL A 53 -27.06 19.81 -29.25
C VAL A 53 -27.81 18.85 -30.16
N THR A 54 -28.92 19.33 -30.74
CA THR A 54 -29.74 18.66 -31.74
C THR A 54 -29.82 19.54 -32.99
N GLU A 55 -30.36 19.02 -34.08
CA GLU A 55 -30.56 19.81 -35.31
C GLU A 55 -31.46 21.03 -35.06
N GLU A 56 -32.44 20.92 -34.16
CA GLU A 56 -33.41 21.97 -33.86
C GLU A 56 -32.81 23.17 -33.11
N ASN A 57 -31.76 22.94 -32.30
CA ASN A 57 -31.16 23.97 -31.45
C ASN A 57 -29.76 24.41 -31.90
N PHE A 58 -29.25 23.87 -33.00
CA PHE A 58 -27.87 24.09 -33.45
C PHE A 58 -27.56 25.57 -33.70
N GLU A 59 -28.46 26.30 -34.36
CA GLU A 59 -28.25 27.72 -34.68
C GLU A 59 -28.19 28.60 -33.43
N GLU A 60 -29.07 28.37 -32.46
CA GLU A 60 -29.07 29.09 -31.18
C GLU A 60 -27.83 28.73 -30.34
N PHE A 61 -27.48 27.44 -30.31
CA PHE A 61 -26.26 26.97 -29.67
C PHE A 61 -25.03 27.66 -30.27
N ARG A 62 -24.91 27.71 -31.60
CA ARG A 62 -23.77 28.33 -32.28
C ARG A 62 -23.64 29.81 -31.91
N ALA A 63 -24.72 30.57 -31.96
CA ALA A 63 -24.70 31.99 -31.62
C ALA A 63 -24.27 32.21 -30.15
N THR A 64 -24.80 31.41 -29.23
CA THR A 64 -24.45 31.50 -27.80
C THR A 64 -23.02 31.05 -27.54
N PHE A 65 -22.56 30.01 -28.23
CA PHE A 65 -21.23 29.45 -28.08
C PHE A 65 -20.16 30.38 -28.64
N GLU A 66 -20.39 31.02 -29.79
CA GLU A 66 -19.46 32.02 -30.37
C GLU A 66 -19.41 33.33 -29.53
N ASP A 67 -20.48 33.66 -28.80
CA ASP A 67 -20.48 34.80 -27.86
C ASP A 67 -19.72 34.48 -26.55
N GLU A 68 -19.91 33.26 -26.01
CA GLU A 68 -19.23 32.81 -24.78
C GLU A 68 -17.77 32.40 -25.04
N TYR A 69 -17.47 31.88 -26.24
CA TYR A 69 -16.18 31.34 -26.65
C TYR A 69 -15.74 31.94 -28.00
N SER A 70 -14.54 32.52 -28.06
CA SER A 70 -14.04 33.26 -29.23
C SER A 70 -14.03 32.47 -30.55
N ASP A 71 -13.87 31.15 -30.51
CA ASP A 71 -13.74 30.30 -31.68
C ASP A 71 -14.74 29.14 -31.63
N PHE A 72 -15.38 28.86 -32.77
CA PHE A 72 -16.33 27.75 -32.89
C PHE A 72 -15.60 26.41 -33.11
N VAL A 73 -15.09 25.85 -32.01
CA VAL A 73 -14.43 24.53 -31.99
C VAL A 73 -15.01 23.71 -30.85
N PHE A 74 -15.48 22.50 -31.16
CA PHE A 74 -16.00 21.57 -30.17
C PHE A 74 -15.55 20.14 -30.46
N PHE A 75 -15.44 19.36 -29.39
CA PHE A 75 -15.27 17.91 -29.47
C PHE A 75 -16.64 17.26 -29.42
N ALA A 76 -16.92 16.37 -30.36
CA ALA A 76 -18.18 15.62 -30.40
C ALA A 76 -17.95 14.20 -29.89
N LEU A 77 -18.87 13.74 -29.05
CA LEU A 77 -18.98 12.35 -28.62
C LEU A 77 -20.36 11.85 -28.99
N GLY A 78 -20.46 10.62 -29.50
CA GLY A 78 -21.75 9.97 -29.68
C GLY A 78 -22.43 9.72 -28.32
N VAL A 79 -23.76 9.61 -28.32
CA VAL A 79 -24.51 9.27 -27.10
C VAL A 79 -24.01 7.97 -26.44
N PRO A 80 -23.75 6.88 -27.19
CA PRO A 80 -23.19 5.66 -26.60
C PRO A 80 -21.79 5.86 -26.01
N ASP A 81 -20.96 6.71 -26.63
CA ASP A 81 -19.60 6.98 -26.13
C ASP A 81 -19.61 7.85 -24.87
N TYR A 82 -20.58 8.77 -24.76
CA TYR A 82 -20.81 9.51 -23.52
C TYR A 82 -21.24 8.59 -22.37
N GLU A 83 -22.12 7.62 -22.65
CA GLU A 83 -22.48 6.58 -21.69
C GLU A 83 -21.25 5.75 -21.28
N ASN A 84 -20.45 5.31 -22.24
CA ASN A 84 -19.19 4.59 -21.98
C ASN A 84 -18.21 5.40 -21.12
N LEU A 85 -18.12 6.72 -21.30
CA LEU A 85 -17.30 7.59 -20.47
C LEU A 85 -17.78 7.57 -19.01
N SER A 86 -19.08 7.58 -18.77
CA SER A 86 -19.65 7.48 -17.43
C SER A 86 -19.36 6.13 -16.77
N LEU A 87 -19.42 5.03 -17.53
CA LEU A 87 -19.07 3.70 -17.07
C LEU A 87 -17.57 3.58 -16.74
N ASN A 88 -16.71 4.17 -17.57
CA ASN A 88 -15.27 4.24 -17.32
C ASN A 88 -14.95 5.03 -16.04
N MET A 89 -15.66 6.13 -15.80
CA MET A 89 -15.49 6.90 -14.56
C MET A 89 -15.90 6.07 -13.33
N ALA A 90 -17.00 5.31 -13.42
CA ALA A 90 -17.42 4.41 -12.36
C ALA A 90 -16.38 3.30 -12.10
N GLU A 91 -15.78 2.75 -13.16
CA GLU A 91 -14.75 1.73 -13.08
C GLU A 91 -13.45 2.26 -12.45
N ILE A 92 -13.01 3.47 -12.83
CA ILE A 92 -11.87 4.16 -12.21
C ILE A 92 -12.13 4.37 -10.73
N ARG A 93 -13.33 4.85 -10.36
CA ARG A 93 -13.71 5.03 -8.96
C ARG A 93 -13.65 3.71 -8.18
N ARG A 94 -14.24 2.64 -8.73
CA ARG A 94 -14.22 1.30 -8.15
C ARG A 94 -12.79 0.83 -7.90
N PHE A 95 -11.91 1.02 -8.89
CA PHE A 95 -10.48 0.65 -8.77
C PHE A 95 -9.77 1.43 -7.66
N ILE A 96 -9.96 2.76 -7.59
CA ILE A 96 -9.36 3.61 -6.55
C ILE A 96 -9.84 3.20 -5.14
N GLU A 97 -11.14 2.91 -4.99
CA GLU A 97 -11.71 2.48 -3.72
C GLU A 97 -11.14 1.13 -3.27
N GLN A 98 -10.97 0.17 -4.18
CA GLN A 98 -10.35 -1.12 -3.88
C GLN A 98 -8.88 -0.97 -3.47
N GLN A 99 -8.11 -0.16 -4.20
CA GLN A 99 -6.72 0.12 -3.86
C GLN A 99 -6.60 0.77 -2.48
N ARG A 100 -7.49 1.70 -2.14
CA ARG A 100 -7.55 2.32 -0.81
C ARG A 100 -7.79 1.29 0.29
N THR A 101 -8.73 0.37 0.09
CA THR A 101 -9.01 -0.70 1.06
C THR A 101 -7.79 -1.59 1.28
N LEU A 102 -7.06 -1.94 0.22
CA LEU A 102 -5.84 -2.73 0.31
C LEU A 102 -4.74 -2.00 1.10
N ILE A 103 -4.53 -0.71 0.81
CA ILE A 103 -3.57 0.13 1.55
C ILE A 103 -3.92 0.16 3.04
N LEU A 104 -5.19 0.44 3.37
CA LEU A 104 -5.65 0.47 4.76
C LEU A 104 -5.44 -0.87 5.47
N TYR A 105 -5.75 -1.98 4.81
CA TYR A 105 -5.54 -3.31 5.37
C TYR A 105 -4.06 -3.56 5.72
N TYR A 106 -3.14 -3.20 4.83
CA TYR A 106 -1.71 -3.35 5.12
C TYR A 106 -1.22 -2.37 6.17
N GLU A 107 -1.60 -1.09 6.09
CA GLU A 107 -1.32 -0.07 7.11
C GLU A 107 -1.77 -0.55 8.49
N ASP A 108 -2.97 -1.15 8.59
CA ASP A 108 -3.51 -1.66 9.84
C ASP A 108 -2.74 -2.89 10.35
N SER A 109 -2.28 -3.77 9.46
CA SER A 109 -1.53 -4.99 9.79
C SER A 109 -0.09 -4.75 10.27
N ILE A 110 0.52 -3.62 9.88
CA ILE A 110 1.89 -3.24 10.29
C ILE A 110 1.91 -2.37 11.54
N ARG A 111 0.75 -1.95 12.06
CA ARG A 111 0.72 -1.21 13.33
C ARG A 111 1.28 -2.10 14.43
N PRO A 112 2.18 -1.58 15.28
CA PRO A 112 2.64 -2.33 16.44
C PRO A 112 1.43 -2.82 17.23
N ASN A 113 1.41 -4.10 17.58
CA ASN A 113 0.53 -4.53 18.65
C ASN A 113 0.96 -3.76 19.89
N GLU A 114 0.07 -2.98 20.49
CA GLU A 114 0.23 -2.56 21.87
C GLU A 114 0.24 -3.85 22.71
N MET A 115 1.41 -4.47 22.83
CA MET A 115 1.65 -5.41 23.90
C MET A 115 1.56 -4.55 25.16
N ILE A 116 0.43 -4.72 25.84
CA ILE A 116 0.23 -4.24 27.19
C ILE A 116 1.43 -4.78 27.98
N ASP A 117 2.37 -3.91 28.33
CA ASP A 117 3.35 -4.16 29.37
C ASP A 117 2.56 -4.28 30.70
N GLU A 118 1.97 -5.45 30.92
CA GLU A 118 1.54 -5.90 32.25
C GLU A 118 2.81 -6.17 33.06
N ASN A 119 3.21 -5.12 33.78
CA ASN A 119 3.94 -5.07 35.04
C ASN A 119 4.34 -6.42 35.68
#